data_AF-A0A364VDT2-F1
#
_entry.id   AF-A0A364VDT2-F1
#
_cell.length_a   1.000
_cell.length_b   1.000
_cell.length_c   1.000
_cell.angle_alpha   90.00
_cell.angle_beta   90.00
_cell.angle_gamma   90.00
#
_symmetry.space_group_name_H-M   'P 1'
#
loop_
_entity.id
_entity.type
_entity.pdbx_description
1 polymer ?
#
loop_
_entity_poly.entity_id
_entity_poly.type
_entity_poly.pdbx_seq_one_letter_code
_entity_poly.pdbx_strand_id
1 'polypeptide(L)'
;MVARPGCSPAGQSERAGPWARRRWQQEPEEHDYPAAASYLSLIAPSEVVEATVSALRSAPINTHKAKDVLGASQLPLLPRDNKHVDHDLHKIAKNKPLSPVLIIRGHLTCGIPAQIADGYHRVCASYHVDENVNIPARIADYPR
;
A
#
# COMPACT_ATOMS: atom_id res chain seq x y z
N MET A 1 -29.75 -16.49 26.21
CA MET A 1 -28.43 -16.78 25.63
C MET A 1 -28.65 -17.03 24.15
N VAL A 2 -28.59 -15.99 23.31
CA VAL A 2 -28.82 -16.10 21.86
C VAL A 2 -27.46 -16.06 21.18
N ALA A 3 -27.12 -17.16 20.51
CA ALA A 3 -25.87 -17.30 19.77
C ALA A 3 -25.80 -16.29 18.62
N ARG A 4 -24.69 -15.56 18.51
CA ARG A 4 -24.41 -14.64 17.40
C ARG A 4 -23.98 -15.45 16.18
N PRO A 5 -24.47 -15.16 14.96
CA PRO A 5 -23.95 -15.79 13.75
C PRO A 5 -22.51 -15.37 13.53
N GLY A 6 -21.64 -16.34 13.24
CA GLY A 6 -20.23 -16.13 12.95
C GLY A 6 -20.05 -15.20 11.75
N CYS A 7 -19.22 -14.18 11.94
CA CYS A 7 -18.72 -13.34 10.86
C CYS A 7 -17.61 -14.12 10.14
N SER A 8 -17.87 -14.62 8.93
CA SER A 8 -16.81 -15.12 8.05
C SER A 8 -16.08 -13.92 7.44
N PRO A 9 -14.75 -13.77 7.57
CA PRO A 9 -14.01 -12.79 6.79
C PRO A 9 -13.71 -13.40 5.42
N ALA A 10 -14.70 -13.37 4.53
CA ALA A 10 -14.47 -13.67 3.11
C ALA A 10 -14.09 -12.37 2.37
N GLY A 11 -12.89 -11.86 2.64
CA GLY A 11 -12.21 -10.95 1.72
C GLY A 11 -11.40 -11.80 0.76
N GLN A 12 -11.97 -12.14 -0.39
CA GLN A 12 -11.27 -12.93 -1.41
C GLN A 12 -10.05 -12.12 -1.90
N SER A 13 -8.84 -12.54 -1.51
CA SER A 13 -7.62 -12.01 -2.12
C SER A 13 -7.52 -12.61 -3.52
N GLU A 14 -7.88 -11.86 -4.54
CA GLU A 14 -7.48 -12.20 -5.90
C GLU A 14 -5.95 -12.20 -5.93
N ARG A 15 -5.36 -13.38 -6.18
CA ARG A 15 -3.93 -13.51 -6.39
C ARG A 15 -3.52 -12.57 -7.52
N ALA A 16 -2.41 -11.86 -7.35
CA ALA A 16 -1.84 -11.00 -8.38
C ALA A 16 -1.87 -11.69 -9.76
N GLY A 17 -2.67 -11.16 -10.68
CA GLY A 17 -2.80 -11.68 -12.03
C GLY A 17 -1.46 -11.68 -12.79
N PRO A 18 -1.34 -12.38 -13.92
CA PRO A 18 -0.08 -12.54 -14.66
C PRO A 18 0.58 -11.21 -15.05
N TRP A 19 -0.21 -10.16 -15.22
CA TRP A 19 0.24 -8.80 -15.53
C TRP A 19 0.92 -8.10 -14.35
N ALA A 20 0.37 -8.21 -13.14
CA ALA A 20 0.94 -7.60 -11.94
C ALA A 20 2.30 -8.22 -11.58
N ARG A 21 2.45 -9.55 -11.76
CA ARG A 21 3.70 -10.27 -11.45
C ARG A 21 4.92 -9.82 -12.27
N ARG A 22 4.72 -9.22 -13.45
CA ARG A 22 5.83 -8.72 -14.29
C ARG A 22 6.27 -7.30 -13.94
N ARG A 23 5.40 -6.51 -13.30
CA ARG A 23 5.64 -5.09 -12.99
C ARG A 23 5.98 -4.84 -11.53
N TRP A 24 5.85 -5.85 -10.67
CA TRP A 24 6.08 -5.71 -9.23
C TRP A 24 6.98 -6.82 -8.69
N GLN A 25 7.75 -6.48 -7.67
CA GLN A 25 8.47 -7.45 -6.85
C GLN A 25 7.47 -8.24 -6.00
N GLN A 26 7.88 -9.42 -5.53
CA GLN A 26 7.03 -10.25 -4.66
C GLN A 26 6.96 -9.68 -3.24
N GLU A 27 7.99 -8.95 -2.82
CA GLU A 27 8.13 -8.42 -1.46
C GLU A 27 8.65 -6.98 -1.50
N PRO A 28 8.34 -6.15 -0.48
CA PRO A 28 8.97 -4.86 -0.30
C PRO A 28 10.48 -5.00 -0.13
N GLU A 29 11.22 -4.01 -0.60
CA GLU A 29 12.66 -3.95 -0.39
C GLU A 29 12.97 -3.58 1.07
N GLU A 30 14.13 -4.02 1.58
CA GLU A 30 14.50 -3.78 2.98
C GLU A 30 14.56 -2.28 3.32
N HIS A 31 14.89 -1.44 2.34
CA HIS A 31 14.97 0.01 2.51
C HIS A 31 13.60 0.71 2.55
N ASP A 32 12.52 0.05 2.11
CA ASP A 32 11.16 0.63 2.17
C ASP A 32 10.66 0.74 3.61
N TYR A 33 11.09 -0.16 4.51
CA TYR A 33 10.66 -0.15 5.90
C TYR A 33 11.26 1.03 6.70
N PRO A 34 12.57 1.35 6.61
CA PRO A 34 13.10 2.60 7.13
C PRO A 34 12.43 3.87 6.54
N ALA A 35 12.06 3.86 5.25
CA ALA A 35 11.33 4.98 4.65
C ALA A 35 9.94 5.15 5.27
N ALA A 36 9.20 4.04 5.43
CA ALA A 36 7.93 4.01 6.13
C ALA A 36 8.06 4.45 7.60
N ALA A 37 9.08 3.98 8.31
CA ALA A 37 9.35 4.38 9.69
C ALA A 37 9.59 5.89 9.81
N SER A 38 10.37 6.46 8.88
CA SER A 38 10.64 7.90 8.82
C SER A 38 9.34 8.71 8.67
N TYR A 39 8.47 8.34 7.72
CA TYR A 39 7.15 8.96 7.58
C TYR A 39 6.30 8.83 8.85
N LEU A 40 6.19 7.61 9.39
CA LEU A 40 5.36 7.33 10.56
C LEU A 40 5.82 8.09 11.81
N SER A 41 7.13 8.34 11.95
CA SER A 41 7.68 9.12 13.07
C SER A 41 7.18 10.56 13.13
N LEU A 42 6.64 11.08 12.02
CA LEU A 42 6.02 12.41 11.98
C LEU A 42 4.66 12.45 12.68
N ILE A 43 3.99 11.30 12.81
CA ILE A 43 2.57 11.21 13.20
C ILE A 43 2.31 10.19 14.31
N ALA A 44 3.33 9.49 14.79
CA ALA A 44 3.22 8.49 15.85
C ALA A 44 4.47 8.45 16.75
N PRO A 45 4.34 8.11 18.04
CA PRO A 45 5.48 7.86 18.92
C PRO A 45 6.35 6.69 18.47
N SER A 46 7.64 6.70 18.82
CA SER A 46 8.62 5.70 18.36
C SER A 46 8.20 4.24 18.62
N GLU A 47 7.65 3.93 19.79
CA GLU A 47 7.16 2.59 20.14
C GLU A 47 6.06 2.12 19.16
N VAL A 48 5.15 3.01 18.79
CA VAL A 48 4.09 2.72 17.82
C VAL A 48 4.67 2.57 16.42
N VAL A 49 5.65 3.38 16.03
CA VAL A 49 6.35 3.26 14.75
C VAL A 49 7.01 1.88 14.63
N GLU A 50 7.75 1.46 15.64
CA GLU A 50 8.44 0.16 15.68
C GLU A 50 7.44 -1.00 15.57
N ALA A 51 6.37 -0.97 16.37
CA ALA A 51 5.30 -1.97 16.33
C ALA A 51 4.61 -2.01 14.95
N THR A 52 4.33 -0.84 14.36
CA THR A 52 3.68 -0.74 13.05
C THR A 52 4.57 -1.28 11.93
N VAL A 53 5.86 -0.94 11.95
CA VAL A 53 6.83 -1.45 10.96
C VAL A 53 7.01 -2.96 11.10
N SER A 54 7.05 -3.48 12.32
CA SER A 54 7.07 -4.93 12.57
C SER A 54 5.81 -5.63 12.03
N ALA A 55 4.63 -5.03 12.23
CA ALA A 55 3.38 -5.51 11.67
C ALA A 55 3.38 -5.49 10.13
N LEU A 56 3.88 -4.41 9.51
CA LEU A 56 4.06 -4.33 8.06
C LEU A 56 5.03 -5.41 7.55
N ARG A 57 6.11 -5.70 8.28
CA ARG A 57 7.07 -6.79 7.95
C ARG A 57 6.48 -8.18 8.07
N SER A 58 5.38 -8.35 8.79
CA SER A 58 4.73 -9.66 8.98
C SER A 58 3.45 -9.80 8.16
N ALA A 59 2.89 -8.69 7.67
CA ALA A 59 1.63 -8.68 6.93
C ALA A 59 1.76 -9.41 5.58
N PRO A 60 0.74 -10.19 5.17
CA PRO A 60 0.72 -10.82 3.86
C PRO A 60 0.59 -9.77 2.75
N ILE A 61 1.13 -10.10 1.57
CA ILE A 61 0.92 -9.31 0.36
C ILE A 61 -0.49 -9.53 -0.15
N ASN A 62 -1.26 -8.45 -0.23
CA ASN A 62 -2.57 -8.40 -0.89
C ASN A 62 -2.48 -7.50 -2.13
N THR A 63 -3.46 -7.58 -3.02
CA THR A 63 -3.52 -6.67 -4.17
C THR A 63 -4.79 -5.85 -4.17
N HIS A 64 -4.65 -4.60 -4.59
CA HIS A 64 -5.73 -3.62 -4.67
C HIS A 64 -5.57 -2.78 -5.94
N LYS A 65 -6.65 -2.22 -6.50
CA LYS A 65 -6.54 -1.33 -7.66
C LYS A 65 -5.87 -0.02 -7.27
N ALA A 66 -5.09 0.57 -8.17
CA ALA A 66 -4.44 1.85 -7.93
C ALA A 66 -5.42 2.96 -7.51
N LYS A 67 -6.60 3.04 -8.16
CA LYS A 67 -7.63 4.01 -7.79
C LYS A 67 -8.22 3.80 -6.41
N ASP A 68 -8.38 2.56 -5.99
CA ASP A 68 -8.94 2.22 -4.68
C ASP A 68 -7.95 2.60 -3.57
N VAL A 69 -6.64 2.42 -3.82
CA VAL A 69 -5.60 2.83 -2.86
C VAL A 69 -5.49 4.36 -2.75
N LEU A 70 -5.56 5.10 -3.85
CA LEU A 70 -5.63 6.57 -3.78
C LEU A 70 -6.92 7.04 -3.10
N GLY A 71 -8.06 6.45 -3.44
CA GLY A 71 -9.34 6.78 -2.82
C GLY A 71 -9.35 6.53 -1.31
N ALA A 72 -8.81 5.39 -0.86
CA ALA A 72 -8.72 5.07 0.56
C ALA A 72 -7.77 5.97 1.35
N SER A 73 -6.70 6.47 0.71
CA SER A 73 -5.72 7.36 1.34
C SER A 73 -6.09 8.84 1.26
N GLN A 74 -7.04 9.20 0.39
CA GLN A 74 -7.44 10.58 0.10
C GLN A 74 -6.26 11.49 -0.30
N LEU A 75 -5.16 10.90 -0.78
CA LEU A 75 -4.04 11.65 -1.32
C LEU A 75 -4.36 12.05 -2.78
N PRO A 76 -3.91 13.24 -3.22
CA PRO A 76 -4.10 13.65 -4.60
C PRO A 76 -3.35 12.72 -5.56
N LEU A 77 -3.81 12.60 -6.80
CA LEU A 77 -2.98 11.97 -7.84
C LEU A 77 -1.87 12.96 -8.23
N LEU A 78 -0.61 12.58 -8.01
CA LEU A 78 0.53 13.38 -8.46
C LEU A 78 0.61 13.40 -10.00
N PRO A 79 1.01 14.51 -10.62
CA PRO A 79 1.07 14.62 -12.07
C PRO A 79 2.19 13.74 -12.65
N ARG A 80 2.09 13.41 -13.94
CA ARG A 80 3.04 12.52 -14.63
C ARG A 80 4.47 13.06 -14.66
N ASP A 81 4.62 14.37 -14.68
CA ASP A 81 5.90 15.09 -14.75
C ASP A 81 6.57 15.29 -13.37
N ASN A 82 5.92 14.87 -12.28
CA ASN A 82 6.59 14.76 -10.99
C ASN A 82 7.79 13.81 -11.14
N LYS A 83 8.99 14.28 -10.77
CA LYS A 83 10.25 13.56 -10.96
C LYS A 83 10.22 12.09 -10.50
N HIS A 84 9.55 11.79 -9.38
CA HIS A 84 9.50 10.45 -8.83
C HIS A 84 8.43 9.59 -9.53
N VAL A 85 7.29 10.17 -9.89
CA VAL A 85 6.27 9.51 -10.72
C VAL A 85 6.84 9.17 -12.09
N ASP A 86 7.48 10.13 -12.76
CA ASP A 86 8.12 9.94 -14.06
C ASP A 86 9.18 8.84 -14.01
N HIS A 87 10.01 8.82 -12.97
CA HIS A 87 11.00 7.77 -12.76
C HIS A 87 10.36 6.38 -12.63
N ASP A 88 9.27 6.23 -11.87
CA ASP A 88 8.58 4.95 -11.72
C ASP A 88 7.84 4.54 -13.01
N LEU A 89 7.29 5.50 -13.76
CA LEU A 89 6.76 5.27 -15.12
C LEU A 89 7.85 4.77 -16.07
N HIS A 90 9.07 5.32 -16.00
CA HIS A 90 10.22 4.84 -16.77
C HIS A 90 10.65 3.42 -16.37
N LYS A 91 10.63 3.08 -15.07
CA LYS A 91 10.86 1.70 -14.61
C LYS A 91 9.83 0.74 -15.19
N ILE A 92 8.55 1.10 -15.06
CA ILE A 92 7.43 0.35 -15.64
C ILE A 92 7.65 0.12 -17.13
N ALA A 93 7.91 1.17 -17.92
CA ALA A 93 8.13 1.09 -19.36
C ALA A 93 9.30 0.15 -19.74
N LYS A 94 10.34 0.08 -18.90
CA LYS A 94 11.50 -0.80 -19.07
C LYS A 94 11.29 -2.21 -18.50
N ASN A 95 10.07 -2.58 -18.11
CA ASN A 95 9.75 -3.83 -17.43
C ASN A 95 10.60 -4.08 -16.17
N LYS A 96 11.03 -3.01 -15.50
CA LYS A 96 11.71 -3.11 -14.21
C LYS A 96 10.65 -3.17 -13.11
N PRO A 97 10.70 -4.17 -12.22
CA PRO A 97 9.68 -4.34 -11.21
C PRO A 97 9.78 -3.23 -10.14
N LEU A 98 8.62 -2.73 -9.73
CA LEU A 98 8.45 -1.82 -8.62
C LEU A 98 8.31 -2.58 -7.30
N SER A 99 8.75 -1.98 -6.20
CA SER A 99 8.55 -2.55 -4.87
C SER A 99 7.08 -2.40 -4.42
N PRO A 100 6.45 -3.42 -3.81
CA PRO A 100 5.13 -3.30 -3.18
C PRO A 100 4.99 -2.11 -2.24
N VAL A 101 3.75 -1.66 -2.01
CA VAL A 101 3.46 -0.48 -1.18
C VAL A 101 3.20 -0.84 0.28
N LEU A 102 3.51 0.07 1.19
CA LEU A 102 3.30 -0.10 2.64
C LEU A 102 2.18 0.83 3.10
N ILE A 103 1.11 0.25 3.64
CA ILE A 103 -0.12 0.98 3.99
C ILE A 103 -0.53 0.68 5.43
N ILE A 104 -0.93 1.73 6.15
CA ILE A 104 -1.58 1.61 7.45
C ILE A 104 -3.07 1.80 7.22
N ARG A 105 -3.87 0.84 7.71
CA ARG A 105 -5.32 0.85 7.54
C ARG A 105 -5.92 2.08 8.22
N GLY A 106 -6.76 2.80 7.48
CA GLY A 106 -7.59 3.87 8.04
C GLY A 106 -8.70 3.33 8.95
N HIS A 107 -9.51 4.23 9.49
CA HIS A 107 -10.63 3.87 10.34
C HIS A 107 -11.95 4.43 9.80
N LEU A 108 -12.75 3.56 9.16
CA LEU A 108 -13.97 3.93 8.45
C LEU A 108 -14.99 4.66 9.34
N THR A 109 -15.21 4.20 10.57
CA THR A 109 -16.20 4.79 11.48
C THR A 109 -15.77 6.13 12.07
N CYS A 110 -14.47 6.40 12.12
CA CYS A 110 -13.92 7.68 12.60
C CYS A 110 -13.49 8.61 11.46
N GLY A 111 -13.73 8.23 10.20
CA GLY A 111 -13.37 9.03 9.03
C GLY A 111 -11.86 9.20 8.82
N ILE A 112 -11.03 8.32 9.40
CA ILE A 112 -9.57 8.41 9.26
C ILE A 112 -9.15 7.70 7.96
N PRO A 113 -8.54 8.39 6.98
CA PRO A 113 -8.07 7.76 5.75
C PRO A 113 -6.88 6.82 6.00
N ALA A 114 -6.67 5.87 5.09
CA ALA A 114 -5.49 5.03 5.12
C ALA A 114 -4.22 5.86 4.90
N GLN A 115 -3.10 5.46 5.52
CA GLN A 115 -1.82 6.15 5.35
C GLN A 115 -0.92 5.31 4.45
N ILE A 116 -0.44 5.89 3.35
CA ILE A 116 0.59 5.25 2.51
C ILE A 116 1.94 5.64 3.11
N ALA A 117 2.52 4.76 3.94
CA ALA A 117 3.80 5.04 4.60
C ALA A 117 4.99 4.93 3.66
N ASP A 118 4.89 4.08 2.63
CA ASP A 118 5.83 4.09 1.51
C ASP A 118 5.14 3.67 0.20
N GLY A 119 5.58 4.28 -0.91
CA GLY A 119 5.12 3.91 -2.25
C GLY A 119 4.06 4.82 -2.87
N TYR A 120 3.77 6.00 -2.33
CA TYR A 120 2.78 6.94 -2.88
C TYR A 120 3.04 7.30 -4.35
N HIS A 121 4.30 7.57 -4.74
CA HIS A 121 4.68 7.81 -6.13
C HIS A 121 4.45 6.59 -7.02
N ARG A 122 4.70 5.38 -6.50
CA ARG A 122 4.45 4.11 -7.22
C ARG A 122 2.96 3.89 -7.45
N VAL A 123 2.12 4.25 -6.48
CA VAL A 123 0.65 4.26 -6.65
C VAL A 123 0.25 5.22 -7.76
N CYS A 124 0.75 6.46 -7.74
CA CYS A 124 0.44 7.46 -8.76
C CYS A 124 0.90 7.03 -10.17
N ALA A 125 2.12 6.52 -10.29
CA ALA A 125 2.65 5.99 -11.55
C ALA A 125 1.79 4.84 -12.07
N SER A 126 1.33 3.95 -11.20
CA SER A 126 0.45 2.84 -11.56
C SER A 126 -0.93 3.31 -12.01
N TYR A 127 -1.50 4.31 -11.33
CA TYR A 127 -2.76 4.94 -11.73
C TYR A 127 -2.66 5.54 -13.14
N HIS A 128 -1.54 6.21 -13.44
CA HIS A 128 -1.27 6.79 -14.76
C HIS A 128 -1.08 5.76 -15.88
N VAL A 129 -0.75 4.52 -15.54
CA VAL A 129 -0.66 3.41 -16.51
C VAL A 129 -2.04 2.85 -16.79
N ASP A 130 -2.77 2.50 -15.73
CA ASP A 130 -4.16 2.09 -15.75
C ASP A 130 -4.67 2.17 -14.30
N GLU A 131 -5.71 2.96 -14.05
CA GLU A 131 -6.29 3.12 -12.72
C GLU A 131 -6.82 1.81 -12.10
N ASN A 132 -7.09 0.80 -12.92
CA ASN A 132 -7.56 -0.53 -12.52
C ASN A 132 -6.43 -1.55 -12.35
N VAL A 133 -5.16 -1.16 -12.53
CA VAL A 133 -4.04 -2.09 -12.31
C VAL A 133 -3.96 -2.47 -10.84
N ASN A 134 -3.77 -3.77 -10.60
CA ASN A 134 -3.55 -4.31 -9.27
C ASN A 134 -2.13 -3.96 -8.79
N ILE A 135 -2.04 -3.31 -7.63
CA ILE A 135 -0.80 -3.02 -6.93
C ILE A 135 -0.68 -3.94 -5.71
N PRO A 136 0.47 -4.61 -5.50
CA PRO A 136 0.72 -5.37 -4.28
C PRO A 136 1.00 -4.42 -3.12
N ALA A 137 0.40 -4.73 -1.97
CA ALA A 137 0.52 -3.95 -0.76
C ALA A 137 0.64 -4.85 0.46
N ARG A 138 1.47 -4.43 1.42
CA ARG A 138 1.36 -4.89 2.80
C ARG A 138 0.54 -3.87 3.59
N ILE A 139 -0.47 -4.37 4.30
CA ILE A 139 -1.40 -3.54 5.06
C ILE A 139 -1.35 -3.96 6.52
N ALA A 140 -1.01 -3.03 7.41
CA ALA A 140 -1.07 -3.23 8.85
C ALA A 140 -2.17 -2.36 9.47
N ASP A 141 -2.75 -2.84 10.56
CA ASP A 141 -3.60 -1.99 11.41
C ASP A 141 -2.71 -1.13 12.32
N TYR A 142 -3.18 0.07 12.65
CA TYR A 142 -2.51 0.90 13.64
C TYR A 142 -2.57 0.21 15.01
N PRO A 143 -1.44 0.02 15.73
CA PRO A 143 -1.43 -0.59 17.06
C PRO A 143 -2.36 0.16 18.01
N ARG A 144 -3.17 -0.58 18.78
CA ARG A 144 -4.07 -0.03 19.79
C ARG A 144 -3.40 0.08 21.14
#